data_AF-A0A9W6RJ46-F1
#
_entry.id   AF-A0A9W6RJ46-F1
#
_cell.length_a   1.000
_cell.length_b   1.000
_cell.length_c   1.000
_cell.angle_alpha   90.00
_cell.angle_beta   90.00
_cell.angle_gamma   90.00
#
_symmetry.space_group_name_H-M   'P 1'
#
loop_
_entity.id
_entity.type
_entity.pdbx_description
1 polymer ?
#
loop_
_entity_poly.entity_id
_entity_poly.type
_entity_poly.pdbx_seq_one_letter_code
_entity_poly.pdbx_strand_id
1 'polypeptide(L)'
;MPRDVRRVASLLLVGALTATLAASMPDDGRPDWRSPGLIGNGGWPFSRAAVPQEEAEGASYIPDSSVLALPGGKARLIPFGLDDPVTLPRDDPRVAEAVRADQAWLAEGVVPGMTAAEREAAGRALLDLRMLTLPNGASTASWYGSWNYMWPRDGAFTAAAFAVTGHGDDAQRVLYFLARAQDRSGLWAARYRPDGTAVADGRQVQLDSLGWVLWATWFLHQTAPQAANLDTLWPMVRRAADRAADSLRSDGLPPPSPDYWERSTSHEQAPHVATLGVCAPLLAGLRAAASLAAARGDNDEAQRWHRDAERLAQGIERRFGPYGYPRSPIAGGQLDSSVTFMAPPFAPSSPAVLAAVTKTGDRLRLPTGGVVPGEGYGASAAWTPETGLFALAAAASGDLTAAKGWLDWLIANRSTLGSFPEKVDDDGDQAGVAPLGWTSALVVLALTANQTVLPTPPA
;
A
#
# COMPACT_ATOMS: atom_id res chain seq x y z
N MET A 1 26.04 -5.06 -62.20
CA MET A 1 26.05 -3.91 -63.12
C MET A 1 24.65 -3.77 -63.72
N PRO A 2 24.11 -2.58 -63.99
CA PRO A 2 23.90 -1.38 -63.12
C PRO A 2 22.38 -1.03 -63.07
N ARG A 3 21.84 -0.50 -61.95
CA ARG A 3 21.60 0.93 -61.59
C ARG A 3 20.75 1.75 -62.57
N ASP A 4 19.63 2.27 -62.06
CA ASP A 4 19.09 3.66 -62.17
C ASP A 4 17.56 3.62 -61.92
N VAL A 5 16.84 4.54 -61.26
CA VAL A 5 17.04 5.86 -60.63
C VAL A 5 15.82 6.11 -59.69
N ARG A 6 15.99 6.95 -58.65
CA ARG A 6 14.98 7.32 -57.63
C ARG A 6 14.07 8.51 -58.04
N ARG A 7 12.96 8.66 -57.28
CA ARG A 7 12.04 9.81 -57.01
C ARG A 7 10.70 9.70 -57.76
N VAL A 8 9.52 9.85 -57.14
CA VAL A 8 8.97 11.09 -56.53
C VAL A 8 7.87 10.82 -55.47
N ALA A 9 7.87 11.71 -54.48
CA ALA A 9 6.92 12.14 -53.44
C ALA A 9 5.47 11.61 -53.33
N SER A 10 5.15 11.24 -52.07
CA SER A 10 4.07 11.72 -51.19
C SER A 10 2.68 12.04 -51.76
N LEU A 11 1.70 11.22 -51.38
CA LEU A 11 0.26 11.48 -51.52
C LEU A 11 -0.40 11.68 -50.16
N LEU A 12 -1.00 12.87 -50.03
CA LEU A 12 -2.00 13.28 -49.04
C LEU A 12 -3.34 12.58 -49.30
N LEU A 13 -4.00 12.11 -48.24
CA LEU A 13 -5.46 12.08 -47.97
C LEU A 13 -5.60 11.26 -46.66
N VAL A 14 -6.27 11.71 -45.60
CA VAL A 14 -7.71 12.00 -45.54
C VAL A 14 -7.97 13.03 -44.44
N GLY A 15 -8.65 14.12 -44.81
CA GLY A 15 -9.33 15.00 -43.89
C GLY A 15 -10.75 14.51 -43.57
N ALA A 16 -11.06 14.54 -42.28
CA ALA A 16 -12.27 15.04 -41.60
C ALA A 16 -13.69 14.93 -42.23
N LEU A 17 -14.64 14.68 -41.32
CA LEU A 17 -16.02 15.20 -41.13
C LEU A 17 -17.07 14.07 -40.96
N THR A 18 -17.99 14.03 -39.99
CA THR A 18 -18.29 14.86 -38.79
C THR A 18 -19.36 14.15 -37.93
N ALA A 19 -19.21 14.30 -36.61
CA ALA A 19 -20.19 14.44 -35.52
C ALA A 19 -21.69 14.07 -35.71
N THR A 20 -22.26 13.45 -34.68
CA THR A 20 -23.42 14.05 -33.96
C THR A 20 -23.63 13.47 -32.54
N LEU A 21 -23.64 14.39 -31.57
CA LEU A 21 -24.39 14.38 -30.30
C LEU A 21 -23.86 13.52 -29.13
N ALA A 22 -22.86 14.05 -28.42
CA ALA A 22 -22.85 14.02 -26.96
C ALA A 22 -22.76 15.47 -26.47
N ALA A 23 -23.77 15.90 -25.73
CA ALA A 23 -23.91 17.26 -25.24
C ALA A 23 -22.81 17.55 -24.20
N SER A 24 -22.00 18.55 -24.51
CA SER A 24 -21.37 19.54 -23.63
C SER A 24 -21.51 19.30 -22.11
N MET A 25 -20.48 18.71 -21.52
CA MET A 25 -19.97 19.10 -20.20
C MET A 25 -18.69 19.91 -20.42
N PRO A 26 -18.40 20.96 -19.62
CA PRO A 26 -17.11 21.59 -19.67
C PRO A 26 -16.06 20.58 -19.23
N ASP A 27 -15.11 20.26 -20.10
CA ASP A 27 -13.84 19.67 -19.71
C ASP A 27 -13.14 20.72 -18.84
N ASP A 28 -13.21 20.56 -17.52
CA ASP A 28 -12.71 21.53 -16.54
C ASP A 28 -11.18 21.51 -16.43
N GLY A 29 -10.51 20.72 -17.29
CA GLY A 29 -9.07 20.55 -17.33
C GLY A 29 -8.51 19.79 -16.13
N ARG A 30 -9.36 19.20 -15.28
CA ARG A 30 -8.94 18.38 -14.15
C ARG A 30 -8.72 16.95 -14.61
N PRO A 31 -7.64 16.30 -14.17
CA PRO A 31 -7.36 14.94 -14.62
C PRO A 31 -8.37 13.95 -14.02
N ASP A 32 -8.85 13.00 -14.82
CA ASP A 32 -9.89 12.01 -14.52
C ASP A 32 -9.68 11.19 -13.22
N TRP A 33 -8.47 11.18 -12.65
CA TRP A 33 -8.18 10.53 -11.37
C TRP A 33 -8.63 11.34 -10.14
N ARG A 34 -8.97 12.62 -10.31
CA ARG A 34 -9.23 13.57 -9.21
C ARG A 34 -10.62 13.35 -8.63
N SER A 35 -10.73 12.34 -7.76
CA SER A 35 -11.88 12.14 -6.89
C SER A 35 -11.50 12.39 -5.43
N PRO A 36 -12.35 13.07 -4.64
CA PRO A 36 -12.12 13.25 -3.22
C PRO A 36 -12.52 12.04 -2.38
N GLY A 37 -13.14 10.99 -2.93
CA GLY A 37 -13.52 9.81 -2.16
C GLY A 37 -14.34 8.79 -2.95
N LEU A 38 -14.69 7.70 -2.30
CA LEU A 38 -15.48 6.61 -2.88
C LEU A 38 -16.84 6.45 -2.19
N ILE A 39 -17.83 5.99 -2.93
CA ILE A 39 -19.05 5.40 -2.39
C ILE A 39 -19.12 3.93 -2.84
N GLY A 40 -19.73 3.08 -2.03
CA GLY A 40 -19.79 1.65 -2.31
C GLY A 40 -20.76 0.93 -1.39
N ASN A 41 -21.03 -0.33 -1.69
CA ASN A 41 -22.02 -1.13 -0.96
C ASN A 41 -21.42 -2.24 -0.07
N GLY A 42 -20.09 -2.43 -0.07
CA GLY A 42 -19.37 -3.34 0.83
C GLY A 42 -19.85 -4.80 0.86
N GLY A 43 -20.71 -5.18 -0.09
CA GLY A 43 -21.53 -6.40 -0.11
C GLY A 43 -21.73 -6.91 -1.54
N TRP A 44 -22.68 -7.82 -1.78
CA TRP A 44 -22.92 -8.38 -3.12
C TRP A 44 -24.13 -7.71 -3.81
N PRO A 45 -24.06 -7.39 -5.12
CA PRO A 45 -22.84 -7.37 -5.93
C PRO A 45 -21.89 -6.29 -5.43
N PHE A 46 -20.58 -6.58 -5.42
CA PHE A 46 -19.60 -5.61 -4.91
C PHE A 46 -19.38 -4.51 -5.93
N SER A 47 -19.79 -3.31 -5.56
CA SER A 47 -19.74 -2.14 -6.43
C SER A 47 -19.25 -0.92 -5.69
N ARG A 48 -18.44 -0.13 -6.40
CA ARG A 48 -17.83 1.12 -5.93
C ARG A 48 -17.83 2.15 -7.05
N ALA A 49 -17.98 3.41 -6.69
CA ALA A 49 -17.88 4.53 -7.61
C ALA A 49 -17.08 5.67 -6.99
N ALA A 50 -16.28 6.34 -7.82
CA ALA A 50 -15.65 7.59 -7.46
C ALA A 50 -16.70 8.69 -7.31
N VAL A 51 -16.56 9.52 -6.28
CA VAL A 51 -17.38 10.72 -6.11
C VAL A 51 -16.86 11.79 -7.07
N PRO A 52 -17.68 12.35 -7.97
CA PRO A 52 -17.28 13.49 -8.79
C PRO A 52 -16.96 14.71 -7.93
N GLN A 53 -15.98 15.52 -8.31
CA GLN A 53 -15.58 16.67 -7.50
C GLN A 53 -16.70 17.70 -7.31
N GLU A 54 -17.55 17.87 -8.31
CA GLU A 54 -18.76 18.73 -8.24
C GLU A 54 -19.78 18.20 -7.22
N GLU A 55 -19.95 16.88 -7.11
CA GLU A 55 -20.87 16.27 -6.13
C GLU A 55 -20.32 16.36 -4.70
N ALA A 56 -19.01 16.53 -4.53
CA ALA A 56 -18.38 16.64 -3.22
C ALA A 56 -18.55 18.04 -2.59
N GLU A 57 -18.91 19.06 -3.37
CA GLU A 57 -19.06 20.43 -2.86
C GLU A 57 -20.23 20.53 -1.87
N GLY A 58 -19.91 20.83 -0.61
CA GLY A 58 -20.90 20.89 0.48
C GLY A 58 -21.46 19.53 0.91
N ALA A 59 -20.88 18.43 0.40
CA ALA A 59 -21.24 17.08 0.79
C ALA A 59 -20.32 16.55 1.91
N SER A 60 -20.79 15.55 2.64
CA SER A 60 -19.99 14.85 3.64
C SER A 60 -20.50 13.43 3.83
N TYR A 61 -19.62 12.50 4.23
CA TYR A 61 -20.08 11.17 4.58
C TYR A 61 -21.00 11.23 5.80
N ILE A 62 -22.09 10.46 5.78
CA ILE A 62 -22.82 10.14 6.99
C ILE A 62 -21.84 9.41 7.93
N PRO A 63 -21.76 9.77 9.22
CA PRO A 63 -20.74 9.23 10.12
C PRO A 63 -20.61 7.72 10.05
N ASP A 64 -19.36 7.26 9.97
CA ASP A 64 -18.98 5.84 9.93
C ASP A 64 -19.65 5.06 8.80
N SER A 65 -19.78 5.69 7.62
CA SER A 65 -20.33 5.04 6.42
C SER A 65 -19.73 5.56 5.12
N SER A 66 -19.99 4.84 4.03
CA SER A 66 -19.66 5.18 2.64
C SER A 66 -20.86 5.82 1.93
N VAL A 67 -21.83 6.33 2.69
CA VAL A 67 -23.00 7.06 2.19
C VAL A 67 -22.73 8.55 2.26
N LEU A 68 -22.82 9.23 1.12
CA LEU A 68 -22.54 10.66 1.02
C LEU A 68 -23.82 11.46 1.22
N ALA A 69 -23.91 12.26 2.29
CA ALA A 69 -24.96 13.25 2.47
C ALA A 69 -24.71 14.42 1.52
N LEU A 70 -25.72 14.77 0.73
CA LEU A 70 -25.70 15.88 -0.21
C LEU A 70 -26.52 17.07 0.34
N PRO A 71 -26.23 18.30 -0.13
CA PRO A 71 -27.10 19.45 0.10
C PRO A 71 -28.57 19.17 -0.29
N GLY A 72 -29.52 19.81 0.41
CA GLY A 72 -30.95 19.68 0.11
C GLY A 72 -31.61 18.39 0.60
N GLY A 73 -31.03 17.71 1.61
CA GLY A 73 -31.66 16.57 2.27
C GLY A 73 -31.65 15.27 1.47
N LYS A 74 -30.66 15.13 0.58
CA LYS A 74 -30.45 13.91 -0.24
C LYS A 74 -29.21 13.14 0.23
N ALA A 75 -29.09 11.89 -0.20
CA ALA A 75 -27.92 11.05 0.00
C ALA A 75 -27.56 10.32 -1.31
N ARG A 76 -26.26 10.18 -1.57
CA ARG A 76 -25.68 9.41 -2.66
C ARG A 76 -25.06 8.13 -2.09
N LEU A 77 -25.38 7.00 -2.69
CA LEU A 77 -24.94 5.68 -2.25
C LEU A 77 -25.05 4.67 -3.39
N ILE A 78 -24.39 3.54 -3.22
CA ILE A 78 -24.71 2.31 -3.97
C ILE A 78 -25.49 1.42 -3.00
N PRO A 79 -26.79 1.17 -3.21
CA PRO A 79 -27.56 0.27 -2.36
C PRO A 79 -27.09 -1.16 -2.49
N PHE A 80 -27.32 -1.96 -1.46
CA PHE A 80 -27.12 -3.40 -1.54
C PHE A 80 -27.97 -4.00 -2.68
N GLY A 81 -27.42 -4.94 -3.43
CA GLY A 81 -28.09 -5.56 -4.58
C GLY A 81 -28.04 -4.76 -5.89
N LEU A 82 -27.43 -3.56 -5.90
CA LEU A 82 -27.28 -2.72 -7.11
C LEU A 82 -25.81 -2.44 -7.42
N ASP A 83 -25.53 -2.15 -8.69
CA ASP A 83 -24.19 -1.83 -9.18
C ASP A 83 -23.97 -0.33 -9.40
N ASP A 84 -25.04 0.42 -9.68
CA ASP A 84 -24.96 1.84 -10.00
C ASP A 84 -25.29 2.74 -8.79
N PRO A 85 -24.59 3.88 -8.64
CA PRO A 85 -24.94 4.87 -7.63
C PRO A 85 -26.31 5.50 -7.87
N VAL A 86 -27.09 5.65 -6.79
CA VAL A 86 -28.38 6.34 -6.79
C VAL A 86 -28.36 7.54 -5.84
N THR A 87 -29.24 8.50 -6.09
CA THR A 87 -29.47 9.65 -5.20
C THR A 87 -30.88 9.56 -4.64
N LEU A 88 -30.98 9.44 -3.31
CA LEU A 88 -32.25 9.24 -2.60
C LEU A 88 -32.49 10.36 -1.57
N PRO A 89 -33.74 10.59 -1.13
CA PRO A 89 -34.01 11.34 0.10
C PRO A 89 -33.26 10.73 1.30
N ARG A 90 -32.79 11.55 2.26
CA ARG A 90 -32.04 11.05 3.43
C ARG A 90 -32.85 10.14 4.35
N ASP A 91 -34.18 10.23 4.32
CA ASP A 91 -35.10 9.39 5.08
C ASP A 91 -35.51 8.10 4.35
N ASP A 92 -35.00 7.86 3.13
CA ASP A 92 -35.24 6.61 2.41
C ASP A 92 -34.65 5.42 3.21
N PRO A 93 -35.41 4.34 3.43
CA PRO A 93 -34.95 3.19 4.21
C PRO A 93 -33.64 2.58 3.74
N ARG A 94 -33.34 2.65 2.43
CA ARG A 94 -32.09 2.12 1.83
C ARG A 94 -30.86 2.92 2.27
N VAL A 95 -31.02 4.21 2.56
CA VAL A 95 -29.95 5.05 3.12
C VAL A 95 -29.60 4.55 4.51
N ALA A 96 -30.60 4.33 5.36
CA ALA A 96 -30.39 3.84 6.72
C ALA A 96 -29.84 2.40 6.73
N GLU A 97 -30.22 1.57 5.76
CA GLU A 97 -29.67 0.22 5.59
C GLU A 97 -28.18 0.24 5.23
N ALA A 98 -27.78 1.03 4.23
CA ALA A 98 -26.37 1.15 3.83
C ALA A 98 -25.50 1.70 4.97
N VAL A 99 -25.97 2.72 5.69
CA VAL A 99 -25.28 3.25 6.88
C VAL A 99 -25.09 2.17 7.94
N ARG A 100 -26.14 1.41 8.27
CA ARG A 100 -26.04 0.32 9.25
C ARG A 100 -25.08 -0.77 8.82
N ALA A 101 -25.01 -1.08 7.53
CA ALA A 101 -24.11 -2.12 7.02
C ALA A 101 -22.62 -1.74 7.18
N ASP A 102 -22.26 -0.48 6.95
CA ASP A 102 -20.90 0.00 7.17
C ASP A 102 -20.57 0.10 8.67
N GLN A 103 -21.49 0.62 9.47
CA GLN A 103 -21.32 0.72 10.92
C GLN A 103 -21.22 -0.67 11.57
N ALA A 104 -22.00 -1.64 11.10
CA ALA A 104 -21.93 -3.02 11.58
C ALA A 104 -20.56 -3.64 11.29
N TRP A 105 -20.05 -3.49 10.06
CA TRP A 105 -18.73 -3.99 9.70
C TRP A 105 -17.62 -3.33 10.53
N LEU A 106 -17.62 -2.00 10.68
CA LEU A 106 -16.67 -1.31 11.55
C LEU A 106 -16.74 -1.79 13.01
N ALA A 107 -17.93 -2.14 13.49
CA ALA A 107 -18.17 -2.62 14.85
C ALA A 107 -17.81 -4.11 15.06
N GLU A 108 -17.55 -4.89 14.00
CA GLU A 108 -16.97 -6.23 14.11
C GLU A 108 -15.53 -6.19 14.63
N GLY A 109 -14.85 -5.07 14.40
CA GLY A 109 -13.47 -4.82 14.77
C GLY A 109 -13.26 -3.65 15.73
N VAL A 110 -12.10 -3.01 15.62
CA VAL A 110 -11.71 -1.82 16.37
C VAL A 110 -11.27 -0.73 15.40
N VAL A 111 -11.81 0.47 15.59
CA VAL A 111 -11.35 1.68 14.89
C VAL A 111 -10.29 2.38 15.76
N PRO A 112 -9.00 2.36 15.39
CA PRO A 112 -7.93 2.92 16.22
C PRO A 112 -7.96 4.45 16.24
N GLY A 113 -7.36 5.04 17.29
CA GLY A 113 -7.25 6.49 17.48
C GLY A 113 -7.55 6.94 18.90
N MET A 114 -6.68 7.81 19.44
CA MET A 114 -6.81 8.38 20.79
C MET A 114 -7.79 9.56 20.79
N THR A 115 -7.83 10.32 19.70
CA THR A 115 -8.75 11.46 19.52
C THR A 115 -9.94 11.13 18.60
N ALA A 116 -10.96 11.99 18.61
CA ALA A 116 -12.10 11.83 17.69
C ALA A 116 -11.67 12.00 16.22
N ALA A 117 -10.76 12.91 15.92
CA ALA A 117 -10.25 13.14 14.57
C ALA A 117 -9.44 11.94 14.06
N GLU A 118 -8.62 11.33 14.90
CA GLU A 118 -7.89 10.11 14.56
C GLU A 118 -8.84 8.93 14.30
N ARG A 119 -9.87 8.74 15.13
CA ARG A 119 -10.86 7.67 14.93
C ARG A 119 -11.69 7.89 13.66
N GLU A 120 -12.08 9.12 13.36
CA GLU A 120 -12.77 9.44 12.10
C GLU A 120 -11.87 9.12 10.90
N ALA A 121 -10.60 9.54 10.93
CA ALA A 121 -9.65 9.24 9.87
C ALA A 121 -9.39 7.73 9.70
N ALA A 122 -9.28 6.99 10.82
CA ALA A 122 -9.12 5.54 10.79
C ALA A 122 -10.38 4.83 10.25
N GLY A 123 -11.58 5.26 10.65
CA GLY A 123 -12.84 4.72 10.16
C GLY A 123 -13.00 4.92 8.66
N ARG A 124 -12.71 6.12 8.15
CA ARG A 124 -12.69 6.42 6.72
C ARG A 124 -11.66 5.58 5.97
N ALA A 125 -10.44 5.45 6.50
CA ALA A 125 -9.39 4.60 5.92
C ALA A 125 -9.81 3.12 5.83
N LEU A 126 -10.43 2.57 6.89
CA LEU A 126 -10.91 1.19 6.90
C LEU A 126 -12.02 0.95 5.87
N LEU A 127 -12.99 1.86 5.76
CA LEU A 127 -14.03 1.78 4.74
C LEU A 127 -13.46 1.93 3.32
N ASP A 128 -12.45 2.78 3.12
CA ASP A 128 -11.75 2.91 1.84
C ASP A 128 -11.01 1.61 1.48
N LEU A 129 -10.29 0.98 2.43
CA LEU A 129 -9.67 -0.33 2.24
C LEU A 129 -10.71 -1.41 1.90
N ARG A 130 -11.86 -1.41 2.58
CA ARG A 130 -12.97 -2.33 2.31
C ARG A 130 -13.49 -2.17 0.89
N MET A 131 -13.71 -0.93 0.44
CA MET A 131 -14.14 -0.63 -0.93
C MET A 131 -13.04 -0.90 -1.97
N LEU A 132 -11.77 -0.85 -1.59
CA LEU A 132 -10.66 -1.20 -2.47
C LEU A 132 -10.45 -2.72 -2.61
N THR A 133 -11.03 -3.51 -1.71
CA THR A 133 -10.87 -4.98 -1.64
C THR A 133 -12.07 -5.71 -2.23
N LEU A 134 -11.86 -6.39 -3.35
CA LEU A 134 -12.91 -7.17 -4.02
C LEU A 134 -13.24 -8.48 -3.29
N PRO A 135 -14.40 -9.10 -3.57
CA PRO A 135 -14.81 -10.37 -2.94
C PRO A 135 -13.83 -11.54 -3.14
N ASN A 136 -13.07 -11.53 -4.23
CA ASN A 136 -12.01 -12.53 -4.47
C ASN A 136 -10.74 -12.26 -3.66
N GLY A 137 -10.67 -11.17 -2.87
CA GLY A 137 -9.51 -10.75 -2.10
C GLY A 137 -8.56 -9.80 -2.85
N ALA A 138 -8.86 -9.40 -4.08
CA ALA A 138 -8.02 -8.44 -4.79
C ALA A 138 -8.14 -7.05 -4.13
N SER A 139 -7.13 -6.62 -3.38
CA SER A 139 -7.03 -5.25 -2.85
C SER A 139 -6.25 -4.39 -3.84
N THR A 140 -6.93 -3.46 -4.49
CA THR A 140 -6.33 -2.56 -5.48
C THR A 140 -5.69 -1.35 -4.81
N ALA A 141 -4.57 -0.84 -5.34
CA ALA A 141 -3.91 0.35 -4.78
C ALA A 141 -4.84 1.57 -4.76
N SER A 142 -5.64 1.75 -5.80
CA SER A 142 -6.77 2.68 -5.84
C SER A 142 -7.81 2.25 -6.90
N TRP A 143 -8.77 3.11 -7.24
CA TRP A 143 -9.89 2.81 -8.13
C TRP A 143 -9.65 3.18 -9.60
N TYR A 144 -8.70 4.07 -9.89
CA TYR A 144 -8.52 4.68 -11.21
C TYR A 144 -7.35 4.10 -12.01
N GLY A 145 -7.55 3.86 -13.30
CA GLY A 145 -6.50 3.64 -14.29
C GLY A 145 -5.42 2.64 -13.85
N SER A 146 -4.16 3.05 -13.91
CA SER A 146 -3.02 2.21 -13.53
C SER A 146 -2.91 1.89 -12.04
N TRP A 147 -3.69 2.54 -11.18
CA TRP A 147 -3.77 2.22 -9.74
C TRP A 147 -4.83 1.17 -9.43
N ASN A 148 -5.72 0.85 -10.38
CA ASN A 148 -6.72 -0.21 -10.25
C ASN A 148 -6.13 -1.61 -10.46
N TYR A 149 -4.96 -1.85 -9.86
CA TYR A 149 -4.26 -3.12 -9.84
C TYR A 149 -3.92 -3.47 -8.39
N MET A 150 -3.72 -4.77 -8.14
CA MET A 150 -3.22 -5.27 -6.88
C MET A 150 -1.72 -5.46 -6.96
N TRP A 151 -0.99 -4.73 -6.12
CA TRP A 151 0.42 -4.97 -5.84
C TRP A 151 0.55 -5.89 -4.62
N PRO A 152 1.47 -6.88 -4.63
CA PRO A 152 1.73 -7.72 -3.46
C PRO A 152 2.08 -6.92 -2.21
N ARG A 153 2.88 -5.84 -2.34
CA ARG A 153 3.19 -4.91 -1.24
C ARG A 153 1.93 -4.27 -0.66
N ASP A 154 1.17 -3.54 -1.47
CA ASP A 154 -0.04 -2.83 -1.05
C ASP A 154 -1.09 -3.79 -0.44
N GLY A 155 -1.23 -4.97 -1.03
CA GLY A 155 -2.07 -6.06 -0.50
C GLY A 155 -1.60 -6.58 0.86
N ALA A 156 -0.29 -6.76 1.06
CA ALA A 156 0.28 -7.17 2.35
C ALA A 156 -0.02 -6.15 3.46
N PHE A 157 0.12 -4.86 3.19
CA PHE A 157 -0.23 -3.80 4.14
C PHE A 157 -1.73 -3.73 4.40
N THR A 158 -2.57 -3.90 3.37
CA THR A 158 -4.03 -3.99 3.54
C THR A 158 -4.41 -5.16 4.45
N ALA A 159 -3.83 -6.35 4.23
CA ALA A 159 -4.07 -7.51 5.07
C ALA A 159 -3.65 -7.28 6.52
N ALA A 160 -2.50 -6.63 6.75
CA ALA A 160 -2.04 -6.29 8.09
C ALA A 160 -2.98 -5.29 8.81
N ALA A 161 -3.49 -4.28 8.09
CA ALA A 161 -4.43 -3.31 8.63
C ALA A 161 -5.78 -3.96 9.01
N PHE A 162 -6.32 -4.84 8.16
CA PHE A 162 -7.51 -5.61 8.50
C PHE A 162 -7.28 -6.54 9.70
N ALA A 163 -6.14 -7.24 9.73
CA ALA A 163 -5.82 -8.18 10.80
C ALA A 163 -5.74 -7.49 12.17
N VAL A 164 -5.02 -6.36 12.28
CA VAL A 164 -4.84 -5.66 13.56
C VAL A 164 -6.12 -5.00 14.06
N THR A 165 -7.04 -4.69 13.16
CA THR A 165 -8.33 -4.06 13.50
C THR A 165 -9.45 -5.06 13.73
N GLY A 166 -9.17 -6.37 13.74
CA GLY A 166 -10.16 -7.41 14.01
C GLY A 166 -10.92 -7.93 12.79
N HIS A 167 -10.66 -7.40 11.60
CA HIS A 167 -11.26 -7.85 10.33
C HIS A 167 -10.46 -9.03 9.73
N GLY A 168 -10.23 -10.07 10.53
CA GLY A 168 -9.35 -11.19 10.19
C GLY A 168 -9.74 -11.93 8.91
N ASP A 169 -11.04 -12.06 8.64
CA ASP A 169 -11.55 -12.74 7.43
C ASP A 169 -11.24 -11.92 6.16
N ASP A 170 -11.31 -10.60 6.22
CA ASP A 170 -10.88 -9.70 5.13
C ASP A 170 -9.38 -9.86 4.87
N ALA A 171 -8.57 -9.85 5.94
CA ALA A 171 -7.13 -10.07 5.83
C ALA A 171 -6.78 -11.43 5.20
N GLN A 172 -7.45 -12.50 5.62
CA GLN A 172 -7.28 -13.84 5.07
C GLN A 172 -7.65 -13.87 3.58
N ARG A 173 -8.75 -13.24 3.17
CA ARG A 173 -9.16 -13.18 1.75
C ARG A 173 -8.08 -12.55 0.88
N VAL A 174 -7.47 -11.45 1.33
CA VAL A 174 -6.37 -10.78 0.63
C VAL A 174 -5.15 -11.70 0.47
N LEU A 175 -4.76 -12.41 1.53
CA LEU A 175 -3.66 -13.37 1.47
C LEU A 175 -3.99 -14.59 0.60
N TYR A 176 -5.24 -15.05 0.57
CA TYR A 176 -5.67 -16.12 -0.33
C TYR A 176 -5.60 -15.71 -1.79
N PHE A 177 -5.91 -14.45 -2.13
CA PHE A 177 -5.67 -13.95 -3.47
C PHE A 177 -4.19 -14.07 -3.84
N LEU A 178 -3.29 -13.59 -2.96
CA LEU A 178 -1.85 -13.66 -3.19
C LEU A 178 -1.34 -15.11 -3.27
N ALA A 179 -1.90 -16.03 -2.48
CA ALA A 179 -1.57 -17.45 -2.54
C ALA A 179 -1.95 -18.10 -3.88
N ARG A 180 -3.07 -17.69 -4.47
CA ARG A 180 -3.49 -18.14 -5.81
C ARG A 180 -2.68 -17.48 -6.93
N ALA A 181 -2.28 -16.22 -6.74
CA ALA A 181 -1.52 -15.45 -7.72
C ALA A 181 -0.03 -15.86 -7.79
N GLN A 182 0.52 -16.43 -6.70
CA GLN A 182 1.92 -16.85 -6.65
C GLN A 182 2.22 -17.93 -7.70
N ASP A 183 3.30 -17.73 -8.44
CA ASP A 183 3.74 -18.72 -9.41
C ASP A 183 4.47 -19.92 -8.75
N ARG A 184 4.78 -20.95 -9.55
CA ARG A 184 5.45 -22.17 -9.07
C ARG A 184 6.88 -21.94 -8.56
N SER A 185 7.52 -20.84 -8.96
CA SER A 185 8.86 -20.45 -8.48
C SER A 185 8.81 -19.76 -7.11
N GLY A 186 7.62 -19.49 -6.58
CA GLY A 186 7.44 -18.77 -5.32
C GLY A 186 7.41 -17.25 -5.47
N LEU A 187 7.50 -16.74 -6.71
CA LEU A 187 7.50 -15.31 -7.02
C LEU A 187 6.09 -14.81 -7.36
N TRP A 188 5.96 -13.49 -7.36
CA TRP A 188 4.81 -12.78 -7.88
C TRP A 188 5.25 -11.87 -9.04
N ALA A 189 4.37 -11.67 -10.03
CA ALA A 189 4.45 -10.52 -10.90
C ALA A 189 4.41 -9.21 -10.08
N ALA A 190 4.93 -8.11 -10.65
CA ALA A 190 4.93 -6.81 -9.98
C ALA A 190 3.51 -6.38 -9.54
N ARG A 191 2.51 -6.63 -10.38
CA ARG A 191 1.10 -6.30 -10.13
C ARG A 191 0.13 -7.14 -10.94
N TYR A 192 -1.10 -7.22 -10.43
CA TYR A 192 -2.19 -8.03 -10.99
C TYR A 192 -3.42 -7.18 -11.26
N ARG A 193 -4.18 -7.54 -12.29
CA ARG A 193 -5.54 -7.02 -12.47
C ARG A 193 -6.45 -7.50 -11.34
N PRO A 194 -7.58 -6.81 -11.11
CA PRO A 194 -8.55 -7.21 -10.10
C PRO A 194 -9.07 -8.66 -10.24
N ASP A 195 -9.04 -9.23 -11.44
CA ASP A 195 -9.42 -10.61 -11.72
C ASP A 195 -8.33 -11.66 -11.38
N GLY A 196 -7.13 -11.23 -11.00
CA GLY A 196 -5.98 -12.11 -10.72
C GLY A 196 -5.00 -12.28 -11.88
N THR A 197 -5.28 -11.73 -13.06
CA THR A 197 -4.35 -11.84 -14.20
C THR A 197 -3.13 -10.94 -14.01
N ALA A 198 -1.93 -11.50 -14.18
CA ALA A 198 -0.69 -10.72 -14.11
C ALA A 198 -0.66 -9.62 -15.18
N VAL A 199 -0.18 -8.43 -14.82
CA VAL A 199 0.00 -7.33 -15.78
C VAL A 199 1.34 -7.49 -16.49
N ALA A 200 1.30 -7.74 -17.80
CA ALA A 200 2.48 -7.85 -18.65
C ALA A 200 2.83 -6.50 -19.31
N ASP A 201 3.30 -5.54 -18.51
CA ASP A 201 3.67 -4.18 -18.95
C ASP A 201 5.19 -3.94 -19.00
N GLY A 202 5.98 -5.02 -18.91
CA GLY A 202 7.45 -4.97 -18.95
C GLY A 202 8.12 -4.71 -17.59
N ARG A 203 7.35 -4.53 -16.50
CA ARG A 203 7.91 -4.45 -15.15
C ARG A 203 8.53 -5.79 -14.73
N GLN A 204 9.71 -5.71 -14.16
CA GLN A 204 10.39 -6.88 -13.60
C GLN A 204 9.71 -7.30 -12.30
N VAL A 205 9.88 -8.57 -11.93
CA VAL A 205 9.52 -9.08 -10.60
C VAL A 205 10.25 -8.26 -9.53
N GLN A 206 9.52 -7.91 -8.47
CA GLN A 206 10.04 -7.16 -7.33
C GLN A 206 10.24 -8.14 -6.17
N LEU A 207 11.50 -8.35 -5.76
CA LEU A 207 11.83 -9.32 -4.73
C LEU A 207 11.29 -8.91 -3.35
N ASP A 208 11.15 -7.61 -3.05
CA ASP A 208 10.59 -7.12 -1.78
C ASP A 208 9.20 -7.72 -1.46
N SER A 209 8.42 -8.07 -2.49
CA SER A 209 7.14 -8.76 -2.37
C SER A 209 7.24 -10.09 -1.62
N LEU A 210 8.35 -10.84 -1.74
CA LEU A 210 8.59 -12.04 -0.93
C LEU A 210 8.56 -11.69 0.56
N GLY A 211 9.24 -10.61 0.92
CA GLY A 211 9.32 -10.10 2.28
C GLY A 211 7.97 -9.70 2.85
N TRP A 212 7.27 -8.83 2.12
CA TRP A 212 6.00 -8.25 2.58
C TRP A 212 4.89 -9.27 2.75
N VAL A 213 4.74 -10.21 1.81
CA VAL A 213 3.67 -11.22 1.89
C VAL A 213 3.93 -12.21 3.03
N LEU A 214 5.20 -12.59 3.26
CA LEU A 214 5.58 -13.43 4.41
C LEU A 214 5.32 -12.70 5.74
N TRP A 215 5.73 -11.44 5.84
CA TRP A 215 5.47 -10.60 7.01
C TRP A 215 3.97 -10.47 7.29
N ALA A 216 3.15 -10.15 6.29
CA ALA A 216 1.70 -10.00 6.49
C ALA A 216 1.01 -11.32 6.89
N THR A 217 1.48 -12.46 6.36
CA THR A 217 0.96 -13.78 6.76
C THR A 217 1.28 -14.09 8.22
N TRP A 218 2.51 -13.81 8.65
CA TRP A 218 2.89 -13.93 10.06
C TRP A 218 2.13 -12.95 10.94
N PHE A 219 1.99 -11.70 10.50
CA PHE A 219 1.29 -10.66 11.25
C PHE A 219 -0.19 -11.01 11.46
N LEU A 220 -0.87 -11.56 10.44
CA LEU A 220 -2.21 -12.12 10.59
C LEU A 220 -2.25 -13.23 11.64
N HIS A 221 -1.30 -14.17 11.60
CA HIS A 221 -1.21 -15.24 12.59
C HIS A 221 -1.03 -14.72 14.03
N GLN A 222 -0.26 -13.65 14.20
CA GLN A 222 -0.04 -13.04 15.52
C GLN A 222 -1.22 -12.21 16.04
N THR A 223 -1.95 -11.53 15.15
CA THR A 223 -2.97 -10.53 15.55
C THR A 223 -4.40 -11.05 15.47
N ALA A 224 -4.69 -11.97 14.55
CA ALA A 224 -5.99 -12.62 14.42
C ALA A 224 -5.83 -14.12 14.13
N PRO A 225 -5.26 -14.91 15.08
CA PRO A 225 -4.94 -16.33 14.89
C PRO A 225 -6.14 -17.18 14.46
N GLN A 226 -7.35 -16.82 14.89
CA GLN A 226 -8.59 -17.53 14.53
C GLN A 226 -8.92 -17.44 13.03
N ALA A 227 -8.51 -16.36 12.39
CA ALA A 227 -8.64 -16.16 10.95
C ALA A 227 -7.39 -16.62 10.17
N ALA A 228 -6.31 -17.02 10.83
CA ALA A 228 -5.07 -17.41 10.16
C ALA A 228 -5.10 -18.90 9.79
N ASN A 229 -5.73 -19.27 8.67
CA ASN A 229 -5.68 -20.64 8.14
C ASN A 229 -4.31 -20.93 7.51
N LEU A 230 -3.34 -21.20 8.38
CA LEU A 230 -1.97 -21.45 7.97
C LEU A 230 -1.84 -22.69 7.10
N ASP A 231 -2.66 -23.73 7.26
CA ASP A 231 -2.56 -24.93 6.41
C ASP A 231 -2.82 -24.61 4.93
N THR A 232 -3.76 -23.69 4.67
CA THR A 232 -4.05 -23.23 3.30
C THR A 232 -2.98 -22.27 2.77
N LEU A 233 -2.44 -21.39 3.63
CA LEU A 233 -1.42 -20.41 3.26
C LEU A 233 0.00 -21.00 3.21
N TRP A 234 0.25 -22.13 3.87
CA TRP A 234 1.58 -22.70 4.06
C TRP A 234 2.33 -22.99 2.75
N PRO A 235 1.70 -23.53 1.69
CA PRO A 235 2.39 -23.72 0.42
C PRO A 235 2.93 -22.41 -0.17
N MET A 236 2.22 -21.29 0.01
CA MET A 236 2.68 -19.97 -0.41
C MET A 236 3.87 -19.50 0.43
N VAL A 237 3.76 -19.63 1.75
CA VAL A 237 4.82 -19.27 2.71
C VAL A 237 6.10 -20.04 2.41
N ARG A 238 6.01 -21.37 2.30
CA ARG A 238 7.17 -22.24 2.06
C ARG A 238 7.89 -21.89 0.76
N ARG A 239 7.15 -21.74 -0.35
CA ARG A 239 7.75 -21.38 -1.64
C ARG A 239 8.40 -20.00 -1.62
N ALA A 240 7.77 -19.01 -1.00
CA ALA A 240 8.32 -17.66 -0.90
C ALA A 240 9.57 -17.63 -0.02
N ALA A 241 9.55 -18.30 1.13
CA ALA A 241 10.67 -18.36 2.06
C ALA A 241 11.86 -19.13 1.48
N ASP A 242 11.62 -20.27 0.82
CA ASP A 242 12.65 -21.00 0.08
C ASP A 242 13.24 -20.13 -1.03
N ARG A 243 12.40 -19.46 -1.83
CA ARG A 243 12.85 -18.56 -2.89
C ARG A 243 13.67 -17.38 -2.39
N ALA A 244 13.32 -16.82 -1.22
CA ALA A 244 14.04 -15.74 -0.57
C ALA A 244 15.40 -16.23 -0.05
N ALA A 245 15.42 -17.35 0.68
CA ALA A 245 16.64 -17.96 1.22
C ALA A 245 17.63 -18.36 0.10
N ASP A 246 17.14 -19.03 -0.95
CA ASP A 246 17.95 -19.46 -2.10
C ASP A 246 18.47 -18.29 -2.94
N SER A 247 17.86 -17.10 -2.82
CA SER A 247 18.31 -15.91 -3.54
C SER A 247 19.57 -15.28 -2.95
N LEU A 248 19.86 -15.57 -1.68
CA LEU A 248 20.95 -14.90 -0.96
C LEU A 248 22.30 -15.35 -1.51
N ARG A 249 23.13 -14.37 -1.86
CA ARG A 249 24.49 -14.60 -2.37
C ARG A 249 25.46 -14.87 -1.22
N SER A 250 26.72 -15.14 -1.56
CA SER A 250 27.78 -15.39 -0.59
C SER A 250 28.07 -14.23 0.36
N ASP A 251 27.75 -12.98 -0.04
CA ASP A 251 27.88 -11.80 0.81
C ASP A 251 26.70 -11.63 1.79
N GLY A 252 25.68 -12.47 1.68
CA GLY A 252 24.46 -12.48 2.48
C GLY A 252 23.34 -11.62 1.90
N LEU A 253 23.59 -10.81 0.87
CA LEU A 253 22.57 -9.98 0.24
C LEU A 253 21.88 -10.71 -0.92
N PRO A 254 20.61 -10.38 -1.25
CA PRO A 254 19.95 -10.86 -2.46
C PRO A 254 20.57 -10.22 -3.72
N PRO A 255 20.25 -10.73 -4.93
CA PRO A 255 20.58 -10.03 -6.17
C PRO A 255 19.83 -8.69 -6.28
N PRO A 256 20.32 -7.75 -7.11
CA PRO A 256 19.58 -6.53 -7.41
C PRO A 256 18.20 -6.84 -7.97
N SER A 257 17.22 -6.11 -7.51
CA SER A 257 15.83 -6.18 -7.95
C SER A 257 15.23 -4.79 -7.83
N PRO A 258 14.25 -4.41 -8.68
CA PRO A 258 13.36 -3.31 -8.33
C PRO A 258 12.69 -3.57 -6.98
N ASP A 259 12.45 -2.49 -6.25
CA ASP A 259 11.77 -2.46 -4.96
C ASP A 259 10.49 -1.62 -5.05
N TYR A 260 10.06 -1.05 -3.93
CA TYR A 260 8.86 -0.22 -3.84
C TYR A 260 8.84 1.02 -4.75
N TRP A 261 9.99 1.49 -5.24
CA TRP A 261 10.03 2.54 -6.27
C TRP A 261 9.66 2.03 -7.66
N GLU A 262 9.68 0.73 -7.87
CA GLU A 262 9.39 0.05 -9.14
C GLU A 262 10.31 0.49 -10.30
N ARG A 263 11.50 1.00 -9.98
CA ARG A 263 12.48 1.48 -10.95
C ARG A 263 13.45 0.37 -11.33
N SER A 264 13.90 0.39 -12.59
CA SER A 264 15.00 -0.47 -13.03
C SER A 264 16.25 -0.23 -12.19
N THR A 265 16.90 -1.31 -11.77
CA THR A 265 18.14 -1.28 -10.96
C THR A 265 19.28 -0.51 -11.63
N SER A 266 19.22 -0.35 -12.96
CA SER A 266 20.18 0.47 -13.72
C SER A 266 20.18 1.95 -13.33
N HIS A 267 19.14 2.45 -12.66
CA HIS A 267 19.05 3.83 -12.20
C HIS A 267 19.58 4.03 -10.77
N GLU A 268 19.95 2.96 -10.09
CA GLU A 268 20.50 3.04 -8.73
C GLU A 268 21.96 3.50 -8.76
N GLN A 269 22.42 4.12 -7.66
CA GLN A 269 23.83 4.52 -7.55
C GLN A 269 24.78 3.30 -7.56
N ALA A 270 24.29 2.13 -7.16
CA ALA A 270 25.01 0.86 -7.21
C ALA A 270 24.18 -0.25 -7.92
N PRO A 271 24.11 -0.26 -9.27
CA PRO A 271 23.18 -1.13 -10.03
C PRO A 271 23.35 -2.64 -9.81
N HIS A 272 24.51 -3.06 -9.29
CA HIS A 272 24.86 -4.47 -9.07
C HIS A 272 24.67 -4.92 -7.62
N VAL A 273 24.14 -4.05 -6.76
CA VAL A 273 23.82 -4.36 -5.36
C VAL A 273 22.33 -4.11 -5.12
N ALA A 274 21.69 -4.99 -4.34
CA ALA A 274 20.31 -4.77 -3.93
C ALA A 274 20.20 -3.52 -3.06
N THR A 275 19.11 -2.77 -3.21
CA THR A 275 18.82 -1.61 -2.35
C THR A 275 18.39 -2.06 -0.96
N LEU A 276 18.39 -1.14 0.00
CA LEU A 276 17.80 -1.39 1.32
C LEU A 276 16.30 -1.74 1.22
N GLY A 277 15.60 -1.12 0.26
CA GLY A 277 14.20 -1.41 -0.08
C GLY A 277 13.93 -2.83 -0.55
N VAL A 278 14.94 -3.58 -1.02
CA VAL A 278 14.84 -5.03 -1.24
C VAL A 278 15.28 -5.81 0.00
N CYS A 279 16.39 -5.43 0.61
CA CYS A 279 17.02 -6.25 1.66
C CYS A 279 16.19 -6.29 2.95
N ALA A 280 15.68 -5.14 3.40
CA ALA A 280 14.96 -5.04 4.66
C ALA A 280 13.62 -5.81 4.67
N PRO A 281 12.78 -5.74 3.62
CA PRO A 281 11.56 -6.56 3.57
C PRO A 281 11.86 -8.05 3.53
N LEU A 282 12.87 -8.48 2.76
CA LEU A 282 13.29 -9.89 2.74
C LEU A 282 13.71 -10.39 4.13
N LEU A 283 14.42 -9.56 4.90
CA LEU A 283 14.80 -9.90 6.27
C LEU A 283 13.56 -10.07 7.16
N ALA A 284 12.62 -9.12 7.12
CA ALA A 284 11.36 -9.20 7.86
C ALA A 284 10.58 -10.48 7.49
N GLY A 285 10.51 -10.81 6.20
CA GLY A 285 9.83 -11.99 5.69
C GLY A 285 10.49 -13.32 6.07
N LEU A 286 11.83 -13.43 6.02
CA LEU A 286 12.53 -14.65 6.43
C LEU A 286 12.39 -14.91 7.95
N ARG A 287 12.45 -13.85 8.77
CA ARG A 287 12.17 -13.93 10.22
C ARG A 287 10.73 -14.38 10.49
N ALA A 288 9.78 -13.76 9.79
CA ALA A 288 8.36 -14.14 9.85
C ALA A 288 8.13 -15.60 9.45
N ALA A 289 8.74 -16.06 8.35
CA ALA A 289 8.64 -17.44 7.89
C ALA A 289 9.24 -18.44 8.88
N ALA A 290 10.41 -18.15 9.44
CA ALA A 290 11.04 -18.98 10.46
C ALA A 290 10.15 -19.10 11.73
N SER A 291 9.54 -17.99 12.14
CA SER A 291 8.59 -17.97 13.27
C SER A 291 7.33 -18.79 12.97
N LEU A 292 6.76 -18.67 11.77
CA LEU A 292 5.61 -19.48 11.34
C LEU A 292 5.95 -20.98 11.29
N ALA A 293 7.13 -21.34 10.77
CA ALA A 293 7.60 -22.72 10.72
C ALA A 293 7.72 -23.32 12.14
N ALA A 294 8.31 -22.57 13.07
CA ALA A 294 8.42 -22.99 14.46
C ALA A 294 7.04 -23.20 15.11
N ALA A 295 6.09 -22.28 14.88
CA ALA A 295 4.71 -22.39 15.40
C ALA A 295 3.97 -23.63 14.87
N ARG A 296 4.31 -24.09 13.65
CA ARG A 296 3.77 -25.31 13.04
C ARG A 296 4.49 -26.60 13.46
N GLY A 297 5.64 -26.50 14.12
CA GLY A 297 6.50 -27.64 14.43
C GLY A 297 7.42 -28.08 13.28
N ASP A 298 7.48 -27.30 12.20
CA ASP A 298 8.36 -27.52 11.04
C ASP A 298 9.80 -27.03 11.39
N ASN A 299 10.44 -27.73 12.34
CA ASN A 299 11.68 -27.27 12.99
C ASN A 299 12.89 -27.15 12.05
N ASP A 300 12.98 -28.00 11.04
CA ASP A 300 14.11 -27.98 10.08
C ASP A 300 14.02 -26.75 9.16
N GLU A 301 12.82 -26.45 8.63
CA GLU A 301 12.51 -25.20 7.93
C GLU A 301 12.76 -23.98 8.81
N ALA A 302 12.29 -23.99 10.05
CA ALA A 302 12.46 -22.90 11.00
C ALA A 302 13.95 -22.57 11.20
N GLN A 303 14.77 -23.58 11.48
CA GLN A 303 16.20 -23.40 11.68
C GLN A 303 16.92 -22.96 10.39
N ARG A 304 16.53 -23.50 9.23
CA ARG A 304 17.11 -23.10 7.94
C ARG A 304 16.84 -21.63 7.67
N TRP A 305 15.58 -21.21 7.63
CA TRP A 305 15.22 -19.84 7.30
C TRP A 305 15.68 -18.85 8.36
N HIS A 306 15.77 -19.23 9.63
CA HIS A 306 16.40 -18.39 10.66
C HIS A 306 17.89 -18.16 10.38
N ARG A 307 18.66 -19.21 10.01
CA ARG A 307 20.08 -19.04 9.62
C ARG A 307 20.24 -18.15 8.38
N ASP A 308 19.34 -18.26 7.40
CA ASP A 308 19.36 -17.41 6.20
C ASP A 308 18.97 -15.96 6.53
N ALA A 309 18.00 -15.74 7.42
CA ALA A 309 17.67 -14.42 7.96
C ALA A 309 18.88 -13.78 8.66
N GLU A 310 19.59 -14.54 9.49
CA GLU A 310 20.81 -14.08 10.15
C GLU A 310 21.93 -13.75 9.15
N ARG A 311 22.10 -14.57 8.10
CA ARG A 311 23.07 -14.28 7.03
C ARG A 311 22.74 -12.97 6.32
N LEU A 312 21.45 -12.71 6.06
CA LEU A 312 20.99 -11.45 5.47
C LEU A 312 21.15 -10.28 6.42
N ALA A 313 20.75 -10.40 7.69
CA ALA A 313 20.91 -9.36 8.70
C ALA A 313 22.38 -8.94 8.82
N GLN A 314 23.30 -9.89 8.94
CA GLN A 314 24.73 -9.59 8.99
C GLN A 314 25.24 -8.99 7.67
N GLY A 315 24.68 -9.39 6.53
CA GLY A 315 24.96 -8.77 5.23
C GLY A 315 24.56 -7.30 5.20
N ILE A 316 23.36 -6.98 5.70
CA ILE A 316 22.85 -5.61 5.81
C ILE A 316 23.76 -4.80 6.74
N GLU A 317 24.02 -5.28 7.95
CA GLU A 317 24.88 -4.60 8.92
C GLU A 317 26.27 -4.30 8.35
N ARG A 318 26.91 -5.28 7.71
CA ARG A 318 28.25 -5.09 7.12
C ARG A 318 28.27 -4.10 5.95
N ARG A 319 27.21 -4.03 5.14
CA ARG A 319 27.21 -3.30 3.87
C ARG A 319 26.53 -1.94 3.95
N PHE A 320 25.48 -1.81 4.75
CA PHE A 320 24.67 -0.61 4.92
C PHE A 320 24.97 0.13 6.21
N GLY A 321 25.25 -0.60 7.30
CA GLY A 321 25.51 -0.04 8.63
C GLY A 321 26.59 1.05 8.64
N PRO A 322 27.79 0.84 8.04
CA PRO A 322 28.86 1.85 7.98
C PRO A 322 28.47 3.18 7.31
N TYR A 323 27.42 3.17 6.49
CA TYR A 323 26.95 4.35 5.75
C TYR A 323 25.65 4.94 6.34
N GLY A 324 25.14 4.38 7.44
CA GLY A 324 23.90 4.83 8.07
C GLY A 324 22.64 4.42 7.33
N TYR A 325 22.63 3.21 6.76
CA TYR A 325 21.46 2.61 6.10
C TYR A 325 20.86 3.42 4.93
N PRO A 326 21.68 3.86 3.95
CA PRO A 326 21.18 4.51 2.74
C PRO A 326 20.48 3.52 1.79
N ARG A 327 19.83 4.03 0.74
CA ARG A 327 19.23 3.23 -0.34
C ARG A 327 20.24 2.28 -0.99
N SER A 328 21.42 2.81 -1.34
CA SER A 328 22.54 2.06 -1.93
C SER A 328 23.70 1.99 -0.95
N PRO A 329 24.29 0.81 -0.68
CA PRO A 329 25.32 0.60 0.35
C PRO A 329 26.71 1.09 -0.10
N ILE A 330 26.83 2.39 -0.34
CA ILE A 330 28.06 3.08 -0.76
C ILE A 330 28.25 4.37 0.04
N ALA A 331 29.49 4.88 0.07
CA ALA A 331 29.77 6.20 0.62
C ALA A 331 29.01 7.28 -0.17
N GLY A 332 28.23 8.11 0.53
CA GLY A 332 27.35 9.10 -0.11
C GLY A 332 26.10 8.49 -0.76
N GLY A 333 25.71 7.28 -0.36
CA GLY A 333 24.43 6.68 -0.74
C GLY A 333 23.25 7.58 -0.34
N GLN A 334 22.29 7.71 -1.25
CA GLN A 334 21.08 8.50 -1.08
C GLN A 334 20.23 7.98 0.08
N LEU A 335 19.68 8.89 0.89
CA LEU A 335 18.72 8.53 1.92
C LEU A 335 17.34 8.25 1.31
N ASP A 336 16.63 7.31 1.90
CA ASP A 336 15.41 6.73 1.33
C ASP A 336 14.50 6.17 2.43
N SER A 337 13.19 6.28 2.24
CA SER A 337 12.20 5.87 3.25
C SER A 337 12.28 4.40 3.63
N SER A 338 12.91 3.53 2.83
CA SER A 338 13.16 2.12 3.19
C SER A 338 14.01 1.92 4.44
N VAL A 339 14.69 2.96 4.95
CA VAL A 339 15.32 2.90 6.28
C VAL A 339 14.30 2.56 7.39
N THR A 340 13.03 2.95 7.21
CA THR A 340 11.93 2.61 8.13
C THR A 340 11.63 1.11 8.17
N PHE A 341 11.97 0.35 7.12
CA PHE A 341 11.77 -1.09 7.06
C PHE A 341 12.72 -1.87 7.98
N MET A 342 13.76 -1.21 8.50
CA MET A 342 14.68 -1.75 9.51
C MET A 342 14.23 -1.44 10.95
N ALA A 343 13.09 -0.77 11.14
CA ALA A 343 12.53 -0.42 12.43
C ALA A 343 11.25 -1.25 12.74
N PRO A 344 10.77 -1.24 13.99
CA PRO A 344 9.46 -1.78 14.31
C PRO A 344 8.35 -1.19 13.42
N PRO A 345 7.32 -1.97 13.04
CA PRO A 345 7.07 -3.36 13.43
C PRO A 345 7.74 -4.41 12.52
N PHE A 346 8.66 -4.02 11.64
CA PHE A 346 9.25 -4.92 10.64
C PHE A 346 10.52 -5.61 11.15
N ALA A 347 11.29 -4.93 12.00
CA ALA A 347 12.48 -5.47 12.63
C ALA A 347 12.61 -4.98 14.09
N PRO A 348 13.34 -5.71 14.96
CA PRO A 348 13.59 -5.28 16.32
C PRO A 348 14.22 -3.89 16.39
N SER A 349 13.87 -3.12 17.43
CA SER A 349 14.39 -1.77 17.63
C SER A 349 15.92 -1.76 17.78
N SER A 350 16.57 -0.82 17.11
CA SER A 350 18.01 -0.59 17.17
C SER A 350 18.29 0.92 17.26
N PRO A 351 19.02 1.41 18.29
CA PRO A 351 19.32 2.84 18.41
C PRO A 351 20.00 3.45 17.18
N ALA A 352 20.88 2.68 16.52
CA ALA A 352 21.56 3.13 15.30
C ALA A 352 20.59 3.27 14.12
N VAL A 353 19.66 2.34 13.97
CA VAL A 353 18.62 2.42 12.93
C VAL A 353 17.66 3.56 13.22
N LEU A 354 17.18 3.71 14.46
CA LEU A 354 16.26 4.79 14.81
C LEU A 354 16.88 6.17 14.58
N ALA A 355 18.17 6.35 14.91
CA ALA A 355 18.89 7.58 14.57
C ALA A 355 18.95 7.81 13.05
N ALA A 356 19.12 6.75 12.25
CA ALA A 356 19.11 6.84 10.79
C ALA A 356 17.71 7.15 10.24
N VAL A 357 16.65 6.60 10.84
CA VAL A 357 15.25 6.92 10.51
C VAL A 357 14.97 8.40 10.76
N THR A 358 15.30 8.93 11.94
CA THR A 358 15.12 10.36 12.25
C THR A 358 15.87 11.25 11.26
N LYS A 359 17.18 10.99 11.07
CA LYS A 359 18.01 11.74 10.12
C LYS A 359 17.42 11.73 8.71
N THR A 360 16.92 10.58 8.26
CA THR A 360 16.35 10.44 6.92
C THR A 360 15.02 11.17 6.81
N GLY A 361 14.13 11.04 7.81
CA GLY A 361 12.87 11.78 7.86
C GLY A 361 13.10 13.28 7.77
N ASP A 362 14.03 13.83 8.55
CA ASP A 362 14.39 15.26 8.51
C ASP A 362 14.94 15.68 7.14
N ARG A 363 15.73 14.81 6.49
CA ARG A 363 16.34 15.10 5.19
C ARG A 363 15.34 15.09 4.04
N LEU A 364 14.38 14.18 4.08
CA LEU A 364 13.36 13.99 3.04
C LEU A 364 12.14 14.89 3.23
N ARG A 365 12.03 15.55 4.39
CA ARG A 365 10.93 16.44 4.71
C ARG A 365 10.89 17.66 3.79
N LEU A 366 9.75 17.89 3.17
CA LEU A 366 9.46 19.09 2.41
C LEU A 366 9.03 20.23 3.35
N PRO A 367 9.15 21.50 2.92
CA PRO A 367 8.64 22.64 3.68
C PRO A 367 7.15 22.53 4.03
N THR A 368 6.37 21.86 3.17
CA THR A 368 4.94 21.58 3.39
C THR A 368 4.67 20.53 4.46
N GLY A 369 5.69 19.80 4.91
CA GLY A 369 5.66 18.93 6.09
C GLY A 369 5.80 17.43 5.79
N GLY A 370 5.19 16.93 4.71
CA GLY A 370 5.33 15.54 4.27
C GLY A 370 6.72 15.25 3.69
N VAL A 371 6.97 14.02 3.26
CA VAL A 371 8.28 13.59 2.73
C VAL A 371 8.23 13.23 1.25
N VAL A 372 9.35 13.39 0.55
CA VAL A 372 9.58 12.72 -0.74
C VAL A 372 10.03 11.26 -0.51
N PRO A 373 9.93 10.37 -1.50
CA PRO A 373 10.27 8.96 -1.30
C PRO A 373 11.73 8.67 -0.95
N GLY A 374 12.64 9.51 -1.46
CA GLY A 374 14.06 9.49 -1.16
C GLY A 374 14.82 10.51 -1.98
N GLU A 375 16.09 10.72 -1.65
CA GLU A 375 16.98 11.56 -2.43
C GLU A 375 17.15 10.97 -3.84
N GLY A 376 17.22 11.82 -4.87
CA GLY A 376 17.38 11.36 -6.26
C GLY A 376 16.14 10.74 -6.90
N TYR A 377 15.02 10.64 -6.19
CA TYR A 377 13.74 10.22 -6.77
C TYR A 377 13.18 11.24 -7.77
N GLY A 378 13.43 12.53 -7.52
CA GLY A 378 12.99 13.63 -8.39
C GLY A 378 11.55 14.10 -8.17
N ALA A 379 10.93 13.75 -7.02
CA ALA A 379 9.63 14.27 -6.63
C ALA A 379 9.76 15.68 -6.02
N SER A 380 8.79 16.53 -6.34
CA SER A 380 8.58 17.83 -5.68
C SER A 380 7.39 17.81 -4.73
N ALA A 381 6.38 16.98 -4.99
CA ALA A 381 5.22 16.79 -4.11
C ALA A 381 5.53 15.84 -2.95
N ALA A 382 4.84 16.04 -1.82
CA ALA A 382 4.88 15.11 -0.69
C ALA A 382 4.14 13.83 -1.03
N TRP A 383 4.74 12.69 -0.69
CA TRP A 383 4.10 11.39 -0.85
C TRP A 383 3.58 10.90 0.50
N THR A 384 2.28 10.62 0.55
CA THR A 384 1.63 10.20 1.79
C THR A 384 1.98 8.77 2.23
N PRO A 385 2.25 7.77 1.35
CA PRO A 385 2.64 6.46 1.85
C PRO A 385 4.02 6.52 2.54
N GLU A 386 4.98 7.27 2.01
CA GLU A 386 6.28 7.42 2.67
C GLU A 386 6.19 8.23 3.95
N THR A 387 5.32 9.22 4.01
CA THR A 387 5.02 9.91 5.28
C THR A 387 4.39 8.95 6.29
N GLY A 388 3.51 8.05 5.84
CA GLY A 388 2.92 6.98 6.64
C GLY A 388 3.94 5.96 7.15
N LEU A 389 5.01 5.69 6.39
CA LEU A 389 6.11 4.83 6.84
C LEU A 389 6.86 5.42 8.04
N PHE A 390 7.15 6.73 8.02
CA PHE A 390 7.74 7.41 9.18
C PHE A 390 6.79 7.48 10.37
N ALA A 391 5.49 7.70 10.13
CA ALA A 391 4.47 7.65 11.17
C ALA A 391 4.44 6.28 11.87
N LEU A 392 4.40 5.20 11.10
CA LEU A 392 4.38 3.84 11.61
C LEU A 392 5.67 3.49 12.35
N ALA A 393 6.84 3.81 11.78
CA ALA A 393 8.13 3.55 12.42
C ALA A 393 8.27 4.27 13.75
N ALA A 394 7.85 5.54 13.83
CA ALA A 394 7.85 6.30 15.07
C ALA A 394 6.90 5.71 16.11
N ALA A 395 5.65 5.42 15.72
CA ALA A 395 4.62 4.87 16.60
C ALA A 395 5.03 3.51 17.17
N ALA A 396 5.44 2.58 16.30
CA ALA A 396 5.83 1.22 16.69
C ALA A 396 7.15 1.18 17.47
N SER A 397 7.98 2.21 17.36
CA SER A 397 9.21 2.35 18.17
C SER A 397 8.98 3.07 19.51
N GLY A 398 7.76 3.56 19.77
CA GLY A 398 7.39 4.27 21.00
C GLY A 398 7.71 5.77 20.99
N ASP A 399 8.13 6.35 19.86
CA ASP A 399 8.27 7.81 19.72
C ASP A 399 6.91 8.42 19.34
N LEU A 400 6.03 8.50 20.33
CA LEU A 400 4.65 9.00 20.15
C LEU A 400 4.61 10.48 19.75
N THR A 401 5.66 11.26 20.07
CA THR A 401 5.73 12.68 19.69
C THR A 401 5.99 12.81 18.19
N ALA A 402 6.99 12.09 17.67
CA ALA A 402 7.25 12.09 16.24
C ALA A 402 6.09 11.46 15.46
N ALA A 403 5.53 10.35 15.96
CA ALA A 403 4.36 9.70 15.37
C ALA A 403 3.18 10.66 15.22
N LYS A 404 2.86 11.42 16.29
CA LYS A 404 1.82 12.44 16.26
C LYS A 404 2.08 13.49 15.19
N GLY A 405 3.31 13.99 15.06
CA GLY A 405 3.64 14.99 14.03
C GLY A 405 3.38 14.50 12.60
N TRP A 406 3.72 13.25 12.30
CA TRP A 406 3.46 12.67 10.98
C TRP A 406 1.97 12.38 10.74
N LEU A 407 1.28 11.84 11.76
CA LEU A 407 -0.15 11.54 11.68
C LEU A 407 -1.01 12.81 11.56
N ASP A 408 -0.70 13.86 12.33
CA ASP A 408 -1.40 15.14 12.25
C ASP A 408 -1.28 15.73 10.84
N TRP A 409 -0.10 15.64 10.22
CA TRP A 409 0.10 16.07 8.84
C TRP A 409 -0.73 15.23 7.86
N LEU A 410 -0.71 13.90 7.98
CA LEU A 410 -1.51 13.02 7.12
C LEU A 410 -3.01 13.33 7.24
N ILE A 411 -3.51 13.49 8.47
CA ILE A 411 -4.93 13.76 8.75
C ILE A 411 -5.35 15.13 8.21
N ALA A 412 -4.47 16.13 8.28
CA ALA A 412 -4.73 17.49 7.80
C ALA A 412 -4.73 17.59 6.26
N ASN A 413 -4.00 16.71 5.56
CA ASN A 413 -3.87 16.73 4.10
C ASN A 413 -4.67 15.61 3.41
N ARG A 414 -5.79 15.20 4.02
CA ARG A 414 -6.77 14.32 3.38
C ARG A 414 -7.53 15.09 2.31
N SER A 415 -8.15 14.37 1.38
CA SER A 415 -9.08 14.95 0.42
C SER A 415 -10.24 15.66 1.12
N THR A 416 -11.03 16.43 0.36
CA THR A 416 -12.19 17.15 0.90
C THR A 416 -13.26 16.25 1.53
N LEU A 417 -13.29 14.95 1.20
CA LEU A 417 -14.18 13.96 1.83
C LEU A 417 -13.45 13.05 2.85
N GLY A 418 -12.19 13.34 3.17
CA GLY A 418 -11.45 12.67 4.24
C GLY A 418 -10.68 11.41 3.82
N SER A 419 -10.53 11.12 2.53
CA SER A 419 -9.70 10.02 2.02
C SER A 419 -8.23 10.43 1.91
N PHE A 420 -7.31 9.49 2.09
CA PHE A 420 -5.87 9.77 1.96
C PHE A 420 -5.41 9.73 0.50
N PRO A 421 -4.90 10.83 -0.09
CA PRO A 421 -4.41 10.83 -1.47
C PRO A 421 -3.02 10.23 -1.59
N GLU A 422 -2.58 9.80 -2.77
CA GLU A 422 -1.19 9.36 -3.01
C GLU A 422 -0.16 10.47 -2.76
N LYS A 423 -0.49 11.68 -3.21
CA LYS A 423 0.40 12.85 -3.21
C LYS A 423 -0.34 14.10 -2.76
N VAL A 424 0.42 15.00 -2.14
CA VAL A 424 0.01 16.34 -1.74
C VAL A 424 1.00 17.33 -2.34
N ASP A 425 0.52 18.32 -3.08
CA ASP A 425 1.38 19.33 -3.70
C ASP A 425 1.83 20.43 -2.72
N ASP A 426 2.51 21.45 -3.26
CA ASP A 426 3.07 22.55 -2.47
C ASP A 426 1.99 23.48 -1.88
N ASP A 427 0.76 23.44 -2.41
CA ASP A 427 -0.39 24.20 -1.92
C ASP A 427 -1.16 23.44 -0.82
N GLY A 428 -0.78 22.18 -0.55
CA GLY A 428 -1.47 21.30 0.38
C GLY A 428 -2.66 20.57 -0.25
N ASP A 429 -2.82 20.67 -1.58
CA ASP A 429 -3.91 20.06 -2.31
C ASP A 429 -3.60 18.62 -2.73
N GLN A 430 -4.65 17.83 -2.91
CA GLN A 430 -4.56 16.49 -3.48
C GLN A 430 -3.95 16.55 -4.90
N ALA A 431 -2.80 15.89 -5.05
CA ALA A 431 -2.00 15.83 -6.29
C ALA A 431 -1.82 14.40 -6.84
N GLY A 432 -2.60 13.45 -6.31
CA GLY A 432 -2.66 12.07 -6.80
C GLY A 432 -4.01 11.42 -6.49
N VAL A 433 -4.16 10.16 -6.89
CA VAL A 433 -5.42 9.42 -6.68
C VAL A 433 -5.76 9.33 -5.18
N ALA A 434 -7.05 9.45 -4.85
CA ALA A 434 -7.58 9.22 -3.51
C ALA A 434 -8.81 8.30 -3.57
N PRO A 435 -8.99 7.38 -2.61
CA PRO A 435 -8.01 6.98 -1.60
C PRO A 435 -6.82 6.22 -2.22
N LEU A 436 -5.63 6.32 -1.62
CA LEU A 436 -4.54 5.36 -1.80
C LEU A 436 -4.61 4.33 -0.67
N GLY A 437 -4.79 3.06 -1.04
CA GLY A 437 -4.93 1.96 -0.09
C GLY A 437 -3.70 1.78 0.79
N TRP A 438 -2.49 1.93 0.22
CA TRP A 438 -1.26 1.79 1.01
C TRP A 438 -1.15 2.83 2.12
N THR A 439 -1.43 4.11 1.84
CA THR A 439 -1.47 5.16 2.88
C THR A 439 -2.54 4.88 3.92
N SER A 440 -3.74 4.47 3.49
CA SER A 440 -4.84 4.14 4.40
C SER A 440 -4.45 3.03 5.38
N ALA A 441 -3.80 1.97 4.88
CA ALA A 441 -3.29 0.88 5.70
C ALA A 441 -2.18 1.34 6.67
N LEU A 442 -1.25 2.17 6.22
CA LEU A 442 -0.16 2.70 7.05
C LEU A 442 -0.69 3.58 8.20
N VAL A 443 -1.68 4.43 7.93
CA VAL A 443 -2.33 5.25 8.97
C VAL A 443 -3.02 4.38 10.01
N VAL A 444 -3.78 3.36 9.58
CA VAL A 444 -4.44 2.42 10.50
C VAL A 444 -3.42 1.70 11.38
N LEU A 445 -2.33 1.19 10.78
CA LEU A 445 -1.25 0.53 11.51
C LEU A 445 -0.57 1.49 12.50
N ALA A 446 -0.25 2.71 12.09
CA ALA A 446 0.42 3.71 12.93
C ALA A 446 -0.47 4.16 14.11
N LEU A 447 -1.76 4.40 13.87
CA LEU A 447 -2.71 4.73 14.93
C LEU A 447 -2.88 3.57 15.92
N THR A 448 -2.90 2.33 15.42
CA THR A 448 -2.94 1.14 16.29
C THR A 448 -1.67 1.00 17.12
N ALA A 449 -0.50 1.27 16.52
CA ALA A 449 0.80 1.25 17.17
C ALA A 449 0.93 2.31 18.29
N ASN A 450 0.24 3.45 18.17
CA ASN A 450 0.19 4.46 19.24
C ASN A 450 -0.59 4.00 20.47
N GLN A 451 -1.49 3.03 20.32
CA GLN A 451 -2.35 2.55 21.40
C GLN A 451 -1.88 1.21 21.96
N THR A 452 -1.26 0.38 21.12
CA THR A 452 -0.87 -0.99 21.44
C THR A 452 0.44 -1.35 20.75
N VAL A 453 1.24 -2.21 21.38
CA VAL A 453 2.49 -2.69 20.77
C VAL A 453 2.16 -3.66 19.64
N LEU A 454 2.56 -3.30 18.41
CA LEU A 454 2.44 -4.19 17.26
C LEU A 454 3.49 -5.31 17.34
N PRO A 455 3.15 -6.56 16.97
CA PRO A 455 4.11 -7.64 16.96
C PRO A 455 5.19 -7.37 15.91
N THR A 456 6.45 -7.64 16.27
CA THR A 456 7.62 -7.55 15.39
C THR A 456 8.23 -8.94 15.18
N PRO A 457 8.61 -9.35 13.96
CA PRO A 457 9.24 -10.65 13.73
C PRO A 457 10.47 -10.84 14.64
N PRO A 458 10.65 -12.03 15.25
CA PRO A 458 11.78 -12.27 16.14
C PRO A 458 13.11 -12.15 15.38
N ALA A 459 14.16 -11.75 16.10
CA ALA A 459 15.51 -11.57 15.56
C ALA A 459 16.03 -12.85 14.91
#